data_AF-A0A182EQ90-F1
#
_entry.id   AF-A0A182EQ90-F1
#
_cell.length_a   1.000
_cell.length_b   1.000
_cell.length_c   1.000
_cell.angle_alpha   90.00
_cell.angle_beta   90.00
_cell.angle_gamma   90.00
#
_symmetry.space_group_name_H-M   'P 1'
#
loop_
_entity.id
_entity.type
_entity.pdbx_description
1 polymer ?
#
loop_
_entity_poly.entity_id
_entity_poly.type
_entity_poly.pdbx_seq_one_letter_code
_entity_poly.pdbx_strand_id
1 'polypeptide(L)'
;MTREENEYYNNPNEYAMERYMYVLCFKCGKAYFGGESRCQQELDNSQYNPEELICGGCSDVVGAQVCGRHGVDFLEFKCRFCCSVAVYFCFGTTHFCTACHDDFQRLMSLPTKLLPKCPAGPKAIQLDGNECPLKIKHPPTGEEFPLGCGICRNINTF
;
A
#
# COMPACT_ATOMS: atom_id res chain seq x y z
N MET A 1 3.85 -23.04 -3.63
CA MET A 1 3.98 -24.42 -3.09
C MET A 1 5.42 -24.87 -3.31
N THR A 2 6.11 -25.20 -2.21
CA THR A 2 7.53 -25.57 -2.17
C THR A 2 7.74 -26.94 -2.81
N ARG A 3 8.45 -27.01 -3.95
CA ARG A 3 8.83 -28.27 -4.61
C ARG A 3 9.99 -28.93 -3.83
N GLU A 4 10.13 -30.24 -3.92
CA GLU A 4 11.12 -31.06 -3.19
C GLU A 4 12.59 -30.63 -3.41
N GLU A 5 12.87 -29.95 -4.52
CA GLU A 5 14.22 -29.45 -4.88
C GLU A 5 14.53 -28.05 -4.33
N ASN A 6 13.62 -27.45 -3.56
CA ASN A 6 13.79 -26.10 -3.01
C ASN A 6 14.41 -26.18 -1.61
N GLU A 7 15.38 -25.30 -1.31
CA GLU A 7 16.09 -25.24 -0.01
C GLU A 7 15.14 -25.13 1.19
N TYR A 8 13.94 -24.59 0.96
CA TYR A 8 12.90 -24.41 1.97
C TYR A 8 11.79 -25.48 1.95
N TYR A 9 12.04 -26.65 1.34
CA TYR A 9 11.09 -27.77 1.36
C TYR A 9 10.76 -28.17 2.82
N ASN A 10 9.47 -28.27 3.14
CA ASN A 10 8.95 -28.45 4.50
C ASN A 10 9.34 -27.38 5.54
N ASN A 11 9.84 -26.21 5.11
CA ASN A 11 10.13 -25.09 6.00
C ASN A 11 9.42 -23.79 5.57
N PRO A 12 8.08 -23.73 5.73
CA PRO A 12 7.29 -22.58 5.28
C PRO A 12 7.60 -21.29 6.06
N ASN A 13 8.08 -21.40 7.31
CA ASN A 13 8.42 -20.25 8.13
C ASN A 13 9.66 -19.54 7.59
N GLU A 14 10.73 -20.30 7.31
CA GLU A 14 11.96 -19.74 6.76
C GLU A 14 11.74 -19.20 5.34
N TYR A 15 10.95 -19.90 4.52
CA TYR A 15 10.50 -19.38 3.23
C TYR A 15 9.76 -18.04 3.35
N ALA A 16 8.89 -17.89 4.35
CA ALA A 16 8.16 -16.65 4.58
C ALA A 16 9.07 -15.51 5.07
N MET A 17 10.05 -15.82 5.92
CA MET A 17 11.02 -14.83 6.42
C MET A 17 11.98 -14.35 5.32
N GLU A 18 12.33 -15.22 4.37
CA GLU A 18 13.13 -14.85 3.18
C GLU A 18 12.28 -14.03 2.20
N ARG A 19 11.03 -14.46 1.96
CA ARG A 19 10.14 -13.85 0.96
C ARG A 19 9.62 -12.48 1.38
N TYR A 20 9.33 -12.30 2.66
CA TYR A 20 8.63 -11.11 3.15
C TYR A 20 9.53 -10.26 4.04
N MET A 21 9.41 -8.96 3.85
CA MET A 21 10.06 -7.98 4.69
C MET A 21 9.17 -7.67 5.89
N TYR A 22 9.76 -7.70 7.09
CA TYR A 22 9.14 -7.17 8.30
C TYR A 22 9.92 -5.96 8.78
N VAL A 23 9.20 -4.91 9.16
CA VAL A 23 9.78 -3.65 9.62
C VAL A 23 9.24 -3.30 11.00
N LEU A 24 10.02 -2.57 11.79
CA LEU A 24 9.59 -2.11 13.11
C LEU A 24 8.82 -0.80 12.98
N CYS A 25 7.66 -0.74 13.60
CA CYS A 25 6.89 0.50 13.66
C CYS A 25 7.63 1.54 14.52
N PHE A 26 7.83 2.75 14.00
CA PHE A 26 8.49 3.84 14.71
C PHE A 26 7.77 4.25 16.00
N LYS A 27 6.43 4.22 16.01
CA LYS A 27 5.61 4.62 17.16
C LYS A 27 5.57 3.57 18.28
N CYS A 28 5.36 2.30 17.95
CA CYS A 28 5.12 1.25 18.96
C CYS A 28 6.21 0.18 19.04
N GLY A 29 7.19 0.19 18.15
CA GLY A 29 8.29 -0.78 18.08
C GLY A 29 7.90 -2.18 17.64
N LYS A 30 6.61 -2.45 17.35
CA LYS A 30 6.16 -3.79 16.90
C LYS A 30 6.55 -4.04 15.45
N ALA A 31 6.99 -5.26 15.16
CA ALA A 31 7.18 -5.73 13.80
C ALA A 31 5.83 -5.81 13.06
N TYR A 32 5.80 -5.40 11.80
CA TYR A 32 4.67 -5.56 10.90
C TYR A 32 5.14 -5.90 9.49
N PHE A 33 4.24 -6.50 8.71
CA PHE A 33 4.49 -6.84 7.32
C PHE A 33 4.77 -5.58 6.49
N GLY A 34 5.90 -5.53 5.80
CA GLY A 34 6.35 -4.40 5.00
C GLY A 34 6.38 -4.64 3.49
N GLY A 35 5.90 -5.79 3.01
CA GLY A 35 5.90 -6.16 1.59
C GLY A 35 6.82 -7.33 1.26
N GLU A 36 6.97 -7.62 -0.03
CA GLU A 36 7.91 -8.65 -0.50
C GLU A 36 9.35 -8.11 -0.52
N SER A 37 10.31 -8.90 -0.02
CA SER A 37 11.72 -8.51 0.10
C SER A 37 12.35 -8.12 -1.25
N ARG A 38 11.88 -8.71 -2.34
CA ARG A 38 12.39 -8.45 -3.70
C ARG A 38 12.15 -7.02 -4.17
N CYS A 39 11.01 -6.43 -3.80
CA CYS A 39 10.71 -5.04 -4.16
C CYS A 39 11.70 -4.06 -3.52
N GLN A 40 12.21 -4.37 -2.32
CA GLN A 40 13.16 -3.52 -1.59
C GLN A 40 14.54 -3.48 -2.26
N GLN A 41 14.98 -4.58 -2.87
CA GLN A 41 16.30 -4.66 -3.52
C GLN A 41 16.43 -3.72 -4.73
N GLU A 42 15.30 -3.34 -5.32
CA GLU A 42 15.23 -2.49 -6.51
C GLU A 42 15.11 -0.99 -6.18
N LEU A 43 15.02 -0.61 -4.90
CA LEU A 43 15.02 0.79 -4.45
C LEU A 43 16.39 1.23 -3.96
N ASP A 44 16.76 2.45 -4.33
CA ASP A 44 17.91 3.11 -3.74
C ASP A 44 17.64 3.41 -2.25
N ASN A 45 18.50 2.88 -1.37
CA ASN A 45 18.38 2.99 0.08
C ASN A 45 18.52 4.44 0.62
N SER A 46 18.83 5.40 -0.25
CA SER A 46 18.97 6.81 0.08
C SER A 46 17.67 7.49 0.55
N GLN A 47 16.50 6.88 0.34
CA GLN A 47 15.19 7.41 0.74
C GLN A 47 14.60 6.78 2.02
N TYR A 48 15.42 6.14 2.85
CA TYR A 48 14.94 5.52 4.09
C TYR A 48 14.64 6.57 5.18
N ASN A 49 13.37 6.79 5.46
CA ASN A 49 12.91 7.58 6.62
C ASN A 49 12.22 6.66 7.65
N PRO A 50 12.85 6.37 8.81
CA PRO A 50 12.26 5.47 9.79
C PRO A 50 10.95 6.02 10.38
N GLU A 51 10.73 7.34 10.41
CA GLU A 51 9.50 7.94 10.95
C GLU A 51 8.26 7.64 10.11
N GLU A 52 8.45 7.27 8.84
CA GLU A 52 7.36 6.88 7.94
C GLU A 52 6.95 5.41 8.14
N LEU A 53 7.78 4.60 8.82
CA LEU A 53 7.48 3.20 9.11
C LEU A 53 6.44 3.09 10.24
N ILE A 54 5.18 3.22 9.87
CA ILE A 54 4.08 3.18 10.81
C ILE A 54 3.16 2.01 10.49
N CYS A 55 3.00 1.08 11.44
CA CYS A 55 2.10 -0.05 11.25
C CYS A 55 0.64 0.42 11.14
N GLY A 56 -0.22 -0.40 10.53
CA GLY A 56 -1.65 -0.09 10.39
C GLY A 56 -2.39 0.21 11.71
N GLY A 57 -1.86 -0.25 12.85
CA GLY A 57 -2.43 0.06 14.18
C GLY A 57 -1.97 1.41 14.77
N CYS A 58 -0.87 1.98 14.27
CA CYS A 58 -0.31 3.26 14.71
C CYS A 58 -0.45 4.35 13.65
N SER A 59 -0.88 4.00 12.44
CA SER A 59 -1.16 4.97 11.40
C SER A 59 -2.37 5.76 11.87
N ASP A 60 -2.12 7.01 12.28
CA ASP A 60 -3.14 8.02 12.57
C ASP A 60 -3.76 8.48 11.24
N VAL A 61 -4.17 7.54 10.40
CA VAL A 61 -5.03 7.85 9.28
C VAL A 61 -6.39 8.16 9.88
N VAL A 62 -6.54 9.43 10.26
CA VAL A 62 -7.75 10.11 10.69
C VAL A 62 -8.86 9.77 9.68
N GLY A 63 -9.56 8.65 9.87
CA GLY A 63 -10.55 8.17 8.92
C GLY A 63 -10.54 6.67 8.58
N ALA A 64 -9.55 5.87 8.98
CA ALA A 64 -9.70 4.41 8.96
C ALA A 64 -10.74 4.00 10.02
N GLN A 65 -12.02 4.12 9.71
CA GLN A 65 -13.05 3.50 10.52
C GLN A 65 -12.87 1.99 10.41
N VAL A 66 -12.25 1.41 11.45
CA VAL A 66 -12.32 -0.02 11.71
C VAL A 66 -13.80 -0.38 11.66
N CYS A 67 -14.15 -1.27 10.75
CA CYS A 67 -15.54 -1.59 10.52
C CYS A 67 -16.10 -2.25 11.77
N GLY A 68 -17.19 -1.72 12.33
CA GLY A 68 -17.82 -2.34 13.50
C GLY A 68 -18.29 -3.78 13.27
N ARG A 69 -18.46 -4.20 12.00
CA ARG A 69 -18.86 -5.57 11.62
C ARG A 69 -17.70 -6.46 11.20
N HIS A 70 -16.69 -5.92 10.53
CA HIS A 70 -15.64 -6.70 9.90
C HIS A 70 -14.22 -6.31 10.31
N GLY A 71 -14.09 -5.52 11.38
CA GLY A 71 -12.81 -5.07 11.89
C GLY A 71 -11.94 -4.44 10.81
N VAL A 72 -10.74 -4.97 10.66
CA VAL A 72 -9.74 -4.58 9.66
C VAL A 72 -9.60 -5.61 8.53
N ASP A 73 -10.35 -6.71 8.56
CA ASP A 73 -10.16 -7.87 7.67
C ASP A 73 -10.35 -7.51 6.20
N PHE A 74 -11.23 -6.54 5.92
CA PHE A 74 -11.51 -6.04 4.58
C PHE A 74 -11.15 -4.57 4.45
N LEU A 75 -10.20 -4.07 5.25
CA LEU A 75 -9.70 -2.72 5.12
C LEU A 75 -8.93 -2.58 3.81
N GLU A 76 -9.47 -1.77 2.89
CA GLU A 76 -8.80 -1.43 1.65
C GLU A 76 -8.08 -0.09 1.78
N PHE A 77 -6.99 0.07 1.02
CA PHE A 77 -6.27 1.33 0.89
C PHE A 77 -6.34 1.85 -0.54
N LYS A 78 -6.27 3.17 -0.68
CA LYS A 78 -6.04 3.84 -1.95
C LYS A 78 -4.57 3.69 -2.33
N CYS A 79 -4.30 3.46 -3.62
CA CYS A 79 -2.96 3.61 -4.17
C CYS A 79 -2.42 5.03 -3.93
N ARG A 80 -1.23 5.18 -3.35
CA ARG A 80 -0.63 6.49 -3.06
C ARG A 80 -0.57 7.39 -4.30
N PHE A 81 -0.32 6.78 -5.46
CA PHE A 81 -0.03 7.47 -6.73
C PHE A 81 -1.23 7.64 -7.68
N CYS A 82 -2.41 7.08 -7.39
CA CYS A 82 -3.58 7.26 -8.24
C CYS A 82 -4.92 7.03 -7.51
N CYS A 83 -6.04 7.25 -8.20
CA CYS A 83 -7.39 6.97 -7.72
C CYS A 83 -7.80 5.51 -8.02
N SER A 84 -7.03 4.54 -7.53
CA SER A 84 -7.35 3.11 -7.62
C SER A 84 -7.17 2.43 -6.26
N VAL A 85 -7.84 1.29 -6.06
CA VAL A 85 -7.63 0.45 -4.87
C VAL A 85 -6.23 -0.17 -4.95
N ALA A 86 -5.53 -0.17 -3.83
CA ALA A 86 -4.21 -0.79 -3.73
C ALA A 86 -4.33 -2.31 -3.60
N VAL A 87 -3.34 -3.00 -4.17
CA VAL A 87 -3.20 -4.45 -4.14
C VAL A 87 -1.85 -4.86 -3.53
N TYR A 88 -0.88 -3.95 -3.57
CA TYR A 88 0.46 -4.15 -3.01
C TYR A 88 0.69 -3.15 -1.87
N PHE A 89 1.43 -3.60 -0.87
CA PHE A 89 2.00 -2.77 0.18
C PHE A 89 3.49 -3.06 0.22
N CYS A 90 4.30 -2.05 -0.06
CA CYS A 90 5.75 -2.20 -0.17
C CYS A 90 6.46 -1.18 0.70
N PHE A 91 7.71 -1.51 1.05
CA PHE A 91 8.65 -0.63 1.76
C PHE A 91 8.21 -0.26 3.18
N GLY A 92 7.21 -0.98 3.72
CA GLY A 92 6.63 -0.68 5.03
C GLY A 92 5.75 0.56 5.08
N THR A 93 5.57 1.30 3.98
CA THR A 93 4.91 2.62 4.07
C THR A 93 3.91 2.88 2.96
N THR A 94 4.01 2.19 1.82
CA THR A 94 3.40 2.69 0.59
C THR A 94 2.49 1.66 -0.07
N HIS A 95 1.25 2.05 -0.33
CA HIS A 95 0.26 1.24 -1.02
C HIS A 95 0.23 1.53 -2.53
N PHE A 96 0.23 0.48 -3.35
CA PHE A 96 0.22 0.55 -4.82
C PHE A 96 -0.92 -0.28 -5.44
N CYS A 97 -1.54 0.23 -6.50
CA CYS A 97 -2.25 -0.63 -7.45
C CYS A 97 -1.24 -1.32 -8.38
N THR A 98 -1.64 -2.37 -9.10
CA THR A 98 -0.75 -3.14 -9.98
C THR A 98 0.00 -2.27 -10.98
N ALA A 99 -0.69 -1.41 -11.72
CA ALA A 99 -0.05 -0.59 -12.74
C ALA A 99 0.94 0.45 -12.17
N CYS A 100 0.70 0.97 -10.96
CA CYS A 100 1.67 1.85 -10.30
C CYS A 100 2.82 1.06 -9.68
N HIS A 101 2.55 -0.15 -9.18
CA HIS A 101 3.59 -1.04 -8.68
C HIS A 101 4.57 -1.42 -9.78
N ASP A 102 4.14 -1.65 -11.02
CA ASP A 102 5.04 -1.95 -12.15
C ASP A 102 5.95 -0.78 -12.56
N ASP A 103 5.66 0.45 -12.10
CA ASP A 103 6.40 1.69 -12.42
C ASP A 103 6.88 2.39 -11.14
N PHE A 104 7.00 1.65 -10.04
CA PHE A 104 7.20 2.22 -8.71
C PHE A 104 8.49 3.03 -8.58
N GLN A 105 9.59 2.60 -9.21
CA GLN A 105 10.89 3.30 -9.17
C GLN A 105 10.78 4.74 -9.68
N ARG A 106 10.08 4.93 -10.80
CA ARG A 106 9.81 6.26 -11.36
C ARG A 106 8.87 7.04 -10.46
N LEU A 107 7.77 6.43 -10.01
CA LEU A 107 6.75 7.12 -9.21
C LEU A 107 7.27 7.59 -7.85
N MET A 108 8.08 6.78 -7.18
CA MET A 108 8.70 7.13 -5.89
C MET A 108 9.74 8.25 -6.02
N SER A 109 10.34 8.45 -7.20
CA SER A 109 11.28 9.55 -7.44
C SER A 109 10.62 10.85 -7.91
N LEU A 110 9.32 10.83 -8.24
CA LEU A 110 8.59 12.03 -8.63
C LEU A 110 8.32 12.94 -7.42
N PRO A 111 8.68 14.25 -7.51
CA PRO A 111 8.23 15.23 -6.52
C PRO A 111 6.70 15.25 -6.42
N THR A 112 6.15 15.27 -5.20
CA THR A 112 4.69 15.27 -4.94
C THR A 112 3.92 16.32 -5.75
N LYS A 113 4.54 17.49 -5.98
CA LYS A 113 3.95 18.60 -6.75
C LYS A 113 3.68 18.26 -8.22
N LEU A 114 4.36 17.25 -8.77
CA LEU A 114 4.20 16.78 -10.16
C LEU A 114 3.17 15.65 -10.28
N LEU A 115 2.66 15.13 -9.15
CA LEU A 115 1.62 14.09 -9.19
C LEU A 115 0.29 14.69 -9.67
N PRO A 116 -0.49 13.95 -10.48
CA PRO A 116 -1.79 14.41 -10.96
C PRO A 116 -2.77 14.61 -9.80
N LYS A 117 -3.67 15.57 -9.97
CA LYS A 117 -4.77 15.78 -9.02
C LYS A 117 -5.90 14.81 -9.32
N CYS A 118 -6.74 14.56 -8.32
CA CYS A 118 -7.96 13.79 -8.54
C CYS A 118 -8.80 14.45 -9.65
N PRO A 119 -9.26 13.70 -10.67
CA PRO A 119 -9.12 12.24 -10.84
C PRO A 119 -7.75 11.83 -11.41
N ALA A 120 -7.02 11.00 -10.67
CA ALA A 120 -5.68 10.54 -11.02
C ALA A 120 -5.71 9.08 -11.51
N GLY A 121 -5.12 8.84 -12.68
CA GLY A 121 -4.93 7.52 -13.27
C GLY A 121 -3.59 6.91 -12.84
N PRO A 122 -3.39 5.60 -13.07
CA PRO A 122 -2.12 4.95 -12.78
C PRO A 122 -0.94 5.60 -13.51
N LYS A 123 0.29 5.38 -13.03
CA LYS A 123 1.53 5.86 -13.66
C LYS A 123 1.60 7.39 -13.83
N ALA A 124 1.05 8.13 -12.85
CA ALA A 124 1.02 9.59 -12.82
C ALA A 124 0.30 10.23 -14.02
N ILE A 125 -0.77 9.60 -14.50
CA ILE A 125 -1.59 10.13 -15.60
C ILE A 125 -2.77 10.95 -15.04
N GLN A 126 -2.99 12.15 -15.57
CA GLN A 126 -4.19 12.93 -15.28
C GLN A 126 -5.37 12.34 -16.06
N LEU A 127 -6.46 11.99 -15.38
CA LEU A 127 -7.69 11.57 -16.06
C LEU A 127 -8.52 12.80 -16.42
N ASP A 128 -9.36 12.62 -17.44
CA ASP A 128 -10.37 13.59 -17.83
C ASP A 128 -11.55 13.60 -16.86
N GLY A 129 -12.24 14.74 -16.78
CA GLY A 129 -13.43 14.92 -15.95
C GLY A 129 -13.14 15.31 -14.50
N ASN A 130 -14.20 15.37 -13.70
CA ASN A 130 -14.16 15.89 -12.32
C ASN A 130 -14.60 14.84 -11.27
N GLU A 131 -15.00 13.63 -11.70
CA GLU A 131 -15.46 12.58 -10.80
C GLU A 131 -14.31 11.62 -10.45
N CYS A 132 -14.10 11.38 -9.15
CA CYS A 132 -13.10 10.42 -8.69
C CYS A 132 -13.55 8.98 -9.03
N PRO A 133 -12.69 8.15 -9.65
CA PRO A 133 -12.99 6.73 -9.88
C PRO A 133 -13.34 5.95 -8.61
N LEU A 134 -12.82 6.36 -7.45
CA LEU A 134 -13.10 5.75 -6.15
C LEU A 134 -14.39 6.25 -5.51
N LYS A 135 -15.03 7.27 -6.09
CA LYS A 135 -16.29 7.89 -5.63
C LYS A 135 -16.29 8.28 -4.16
N ILE A 136 -15.12 8.68 -3.65
CA ILE A 136 -14.90 9.10 -2.27
C ILE A 136 -13.99 10.33 -2.26
N LYS A 137 -14.21 11.23 -1.30
CA LYS A 137 -13.26 12.31 -1.02
C LYS A 137 -12.03 11.73 -0.34
N HIS A 138 -10.86 12.05 -0.86
CA HIS A 138 -9.59 11.58 -0.32
C HIS A 138 -8.55 12.71 -0.37
N PRO A 139 -7.46 12.60 0.41
CA PRO A 139 -6.32 13.54 0.36
C PRO A 139 -5.67 13.60 -1.04
N PRO A 140 -4.82 14.60 -1.31
CA PRO A 140 -4.06 14.69 -2.55
C PRO A 140 -3.28 13.41 -2.91
N THR A 141 -3.02 13.21 -4.20
CA THR A 141 -2.13 12.13 -4.68
C THR A 141 -0.73 12.31 -4.08
N GLY A 142 -0.13 11.22 -3.60
CA GLY A 142 1.11 11.24 -2.84
C GLY A 142 0.92 10.99 -1.34
N GLU A 143 -0.32 10.94 -0.86
CA GLU A 143 -0.65 10.63 0.53
C GLU A 143 -1.36 9.28 0.66
N GLU A 144 -1.04 8.55 1.73
CA GLU A 144 -1.68 7.29 2.09
C GLU A 144 -3.11 7.54 2.57
N PHE A 145 -4.05 6.69 2.14
CA PHE A 145 -5.46 6.87 2.52
C PHE A 145 -6.20 5.54 2.65
N PRO A 146 -6.72 5.20 3.84
CA PRO A 146 -7.59 4.05 4.03
C PRO A 146 -8.95 4.34 3.40
N LEU A 147 -9.42 3.43 2.55
CA LEU A 147 -10.75 3.53 1.97
C LEU A 147 -11.83 2.98 2.90
N GLY A 148 -11.44 2.17 3.88
CA GLY A 148 -12.37 1.48 4.78
C GLY A 148 -12.76 0.09 4.27
N CYS A 149 -13.83 -0.47 4.82
CA CYS A 149 -14.25 -1.84 4.53
C CYS A 149 -14.76 -2.00 3.08
N GLY A 150 -14.04 -2.77 2.27
CA GLY A 150 -14.38 -3.07 0.87
C GLY A 150 -15.76 -3.71 0.71
N ILE A 151 -16.15 -4.62 1.62
CA ILE A 151 -17.50 -5.23 1.62
C ILE A 151 -18.57 -4.15 1.80
N CYS A 152 -18.46 -3.32 2.85
CA CYS A 152 -19.46 -2.30 3.11
C CYS A 152 -19.55 -1.23 2.02
N ARG A 153 -18.42 -0.94 1.34
CA ARG A 153 -18.39 -0.01 0.20
C ARG A 153 -19.08 -0.57 -1.04
N ASN A 154 -18.96 -1.87 -1.28
CA ASN A 154 -19.54 -2.51 -2.46
C ASN A 154 -21.01 -2.97 -2.25
N ILE A 155 -21.50 -3.05 -1.01
CA ILE A 155 -22.92 -3.37 -0.74
C ILE A 155 -23.87 -2.30 -1.31
N ASN A 156 -23.43 -1.05 -1.47
CA ASN A 156 -24.25 0.00 -2.10
C ASN A 156 -24.28 -0.09 -3.64
N THR A 157 -23.65 -1.10 -4.25
CA THR A 157 -23.60 -1.31 -5.71
C THR A 157 -24.32 -2.59 -6.18
N PHE A 158 -25.01 -3.30 -5.28
CA PHE A 158 -25.86 -4.45 -5.61
C PHE A 158 -27.34 -4.14 -5.33
#